data_AF-A0A942F0Q3-F1
#
_entry.id   AF-A0A942F0Q3-F1
#
_cell.length_a   1.000
_cell.length_b   1.000
_cell.length_c   1.000
_cell.angle_alpha   90.00
_cell.angle_beta   90.00
_cell.angle_gamma   90.00
#
_symmetry.space_group_name_H-M   'P 1'
#
loop_
_entity.id
_entity.type
_entity.pdbx_description
1 polymer ?
#
loop_
_entity_poly.entity_id
_entity_poly.type
_entity_poly.pdbx_seq_one_letter_code
_entity_poly.pdbx_strand_id
1 'polypeptide(L)'
;MGYAFNLSSLAAMFFAGKTGLTAAMHHAPNLDGKERYVFYSFPHIAIDDKGRIGVCAREGRHGDSSACGALGIFQKMVAEGAVDTTTLVDDLEISLIKARLSKEIPAGDTPDLLQVTKIAQRAIQADLEAALTAYAIVGGTKHDL
;
A
#
# COMPACT_ATOMS: atom_id res chain seq x y z
N MET A 1 12.22 -8.85 -18.96
CA MET A 1 11.61 -7.66 -18.31
C MET A 1 12.75 -6.76 -17.88
N GLY A 2 12.68 -5.45 -18.15
CA GLY A 2 13.68 -4.47 -17.73
C GLY A 2 13.54 -4.09 -16.25
N TYR A 3 14.06 -2.92 -15.85
CA TYR A 3 13.84 -2.38 -14.50
C TYR A 3 12.36 -2.10 -14.25
N ALA A 4 11.86 -2.48 -13.07
CA ALA A 4 10.48 -2.21 -12.66
C ALA A 4 10.32 -0.75 -12.24
N PHE A 5 9.20 -0.13 -12.62
CA PHE A 5 8.80 1.15 -12.04
C PHE A 5 8.27 0.89 -10.62
N ASN A 6 8.93 1.47 -9.62
CA ASN A 6 8.58 1.26 -8.22
C ASN A 6 7.64 2.36 -7.73
N LEU A 7 6.44 1.98 -7.26
CA LEU A 7 5.41 2.85 -6.69
C LEU A 7 5.21 2.57 -5.19
N SER A 8 6.29 2.24 -4.48
CA SER A 8 6.23 1.85 -3.07
C SER A 8 5.81 3.03 -2.20
N SER A 9 5.05 2.70 -1.16
CA SER A 9 4.74 3.57 -0.03
C SER A 9 4.67 2.72 1.24
N LEU A 10 4.48 3.35 2.41
CA LEU A 10 4.21 2.64 3.64
C LEU A 10 3.05 1.65 3.47
N ALA A 11 3.23 0.46 4.06
CA ALA A 11 2.29 -0.65 3.97
C ALA A 11 1.94 -1.13 2.54
N ALA A 12 2.75 -0.77 1.53
CA ALA A 12 2.48 -1.03 0.12
C ALA A 12 1.20 -0.37 -0.41
N MET A 13 0.73 0.69 0.26
CA MET A 13 -0.43 1.45 -0.20
C MET A 13 -0.18 2.08 -1.58
N PHE A 14 -1.24 2.32 -2.33
CA PHE A 14 -1.14 2.97 -3.63
C PHE A 14 -1.34 4.49 -3.51
N PHE A 15 -0.32 5.20 -3.00
CA PHE A 15 -0.37 6.65 -2.80
C PHE A 15 0.28 7.48 -3.90
N ALA A 16 0.99 6.84 -4.84
CA ALA A 16 1.48 7.52 -6.04
C ALA A 16 0.34 8.11 -6.90
N GLY A 17 -0.87 7.57 -6.74
CA GLY A 17 -2.09 8.10 -7.34
C GLY A 17 -2.08 8.03 -8.86
N LYS A 18 -3.07 8.71 -9.47
CA LYS A 18 -3.26 8.71 -10.93
C LYS A 18 -2.03 9.23 -11.67
N THR A 19 -1.43 10.33 -11.19
CA THR A 19 -0.24 10.92 -11.80
C THR A 19 0.96 9.96 -11.79
N GLY A 20 1.23 9.30 -10.66
CA GLY A 20 2.31 8.32 -10.56
C GLY A 20 2.07 7.10 -11.44
N LEU A 21 0.83 6.61 -11.52
CA LEU A 21 0.46 5.52 -12.43
C LEU A 21 0.62 5.90 -13.90
N THR A 22 0.13 7.08 -14.31
CA THR A 22 0.29 7.57 -15.69
C THR A 22 1.77 7.70 -16.06
N ALA A 23 2.59 8.25 -15.16
CA ALA A 23 4.04 8.32 -15.37
C ALA A 23 4.65 6.93 -15.56
N ALA A 24 4.29 5.96 -14.71
CA ALA A 24 4.75 4.57 -14.84
C ALA A 24 4.30 3.94 -16.17
N MET A 25 3.07 4.22 -16.60
CA MET A 25 2.53 3.67 -17.85
C MET A 25 3.22 4.25 -19.09
N HIS A 26 3.50 5.55 -19.09
CA HIS A 26 4.20 6.21 -20.21
C HIS A 26 5.63 5.72 -20.42
N HIS A 27 6.22 5.08 -19.42
CA HIS A 27 7.56 4.50 -19.52
C HIS A 27 7.56 3.07 -20.09
N ALA A 28 6.39 2.47 -20.34
CA ALA A 28 6.33 1.17 -20.98
C ALA A 28 6.75 1.25 -22.46
N PRO A 29 7.68 0.39 -22.92
CA PRO A 29 8.00 0.30 -24.33
C PRO A 29 6.77 -0.06 -25.16
N ASN A 30 6.57 0.68 -26.25
CA ASN A 30 5.59 0.32 -27.26
C ASN A 30 6.27 -0.57 -28.30
N LEU A 31 5.94 -1.87 -28.28
CA LEU A 31 6.43 -2.86 -29.24
C LEU A 31 5.24 -3.34 -30.08
N ASP A 32 5.31 -3.10 -31.38
CA ASP A 32 4.28 -3.42 -32.37
C ASP A 32 2.91 -2.79 -32.07
N GLY A 33 2.91 -1.53 -31.65
CA GLY A 33 1.70 -0.79 -31.29
C GLY A 33 1.10 -1.20 -29.94
N LYS A 34 1.79 -2.03 -29.15
CA LYS A 34 1.29 -2.56 -27.87
C LYS A 34 2.25 -2.25 -26.73
N GLU A 35 1.69 -1.64 -25.70
CA GLU A 35 2.30 -1.54 -24.37
C GLU A 35 1.82 -2.74 -23.52
N ARG A 36 2.67 -3.22 -22.62
CA ARG A 36 2.38 -4.41 -21.78
C ARG A 36 2.76 -4.12 -20.35
N TYR A 37 1.86 -4.43 -19.43
CA TYR A 37 1.98 -4.08 -18.02
C TYR A 37 1.77 -5.31 -17.14
N VAL A 38 2.52 -5.38 -16.04
CA VAL A 38 2.24 -6.31 -14.93
C VAL A 38 2.39 -5.51 -13.65
N PHE A 39 1.35 -5.52 -12.83
CA PHE A 39 1.32 -4.81 -11.56
C PHE A 39 1.43 -5.80 -10.42
N TYR A 40 2.30 -5.49 -9.46
CA TYR A 40 2.49 -6.26 -8.25
C TYR A 40 2.27 -5.33 -7.06
N SER A 41 1.42 -5.72 -6.13
CA SER A 41 1.31 -5.06 -4.84
C SER A 41 1.11 -6.07 -3.72
N PHE A 42 1.95 -5.95 -2.69
CA PHE A 42 2.04 -6.90 -1.61
C PHE A 42 2.21 -6.14 -0.29
N PRO A 43 1.13 -5.90 0.48
CA PRO A 43 1.34 -5.64 1.89
C PRO A 43 2.02 -6.87 2.49
N HIS A 44 2.85 -6.65 3.51
CA HIS A 44 3.68 -7.71 4.05
C HIS A 44 3.52 -7.83 5.56
N ILE A 45 3.77 -9.03 6.06
CA ILE A 45 3.77 -9.35 7.48
C ILE A 45 4.87 -10.36 7.73
N ALA A 46 5.65 -10.17 8.79
CA ALA A 46 6.66 -11.13 9.17
C ALA A 46 6.10 -12.16 10.15
N ILE A 47 6.70 -13.34 10.14
CA ILE A 47 6.50 -14.39 11.12
C ILE A 47 7.91 -14.85 11.48
N ASP A 48 8.26 -14.78 12.76
CA ASP A 48 9.60 -15.18 13.21
C ASP A 48 9.72 -16.70 13.40
N ASP A 49 10.91 -17.15 13.81
CA ASP A 49 11.23 -18.55 14.09
C ASP A 49 10.42 -19.18 15.24
N LYS A 50 9.75 -18.35 16.04
CA LYS A 50 8.85 -18.75 17.14
C LYS A 50 7.38 -18.68 16.75
N GLY A 51 7.07 -18.33 15.50
CA GLY A 51 5.70 -18.15 15.01
C GLY A 51 5.02 -16.85 15.46
N ARG A 52 5.77 -15.89 16.01
CA ARG A 52 5.21 -14.59 16.41
C ARG A 52 4.95 -13.75 15.17
N ILE A 53 3.69 -13.32 15.02
CA ILE A 53 3.24 -12.50 13.91
C ILE A 53 3.69 -11.05 14.11
N GLY A 54 4.15 -10.42 13.03
CA GLY A 54 4.59 -9.02 13.01
C GLY A 54 6.03 -8.81 13.45
N VAL A 55 6.76 -9.87 13.78
CA VAL A 55 8.11 -9.81 14.34
C VAL A 55 9.13 -10.35 13.32
N CYS A 56 10.27 -9.68 13.22
CA CYS A 56 11.39 -10.13 12.41
C CYS A 56 12.73 -9.77 13.06
N ALA A 57 13.74 -10.62 12.84
CA ALA A 57 15.13 -10.25 13.03
C ALA A 57 15.62 -9.50 11.79
N ARG A 58 16.43 -8.45 11.99
CA ARG A 58 17.09 -7.72 10.90
C ARG A 58 18.59 -7.82 11.08
N GLU A 59 19.28 -8.18 10.02
CA GLU A 59 20.74 -8.24 10.03
C GLU A 59 21.32 -6.91 10.52
N GLY A 60 22.30 -6.99 11.43
CA GLY A 60 22.93 -5.81 12.03
C GLY A 60 22.08 -5.04 13.06
N ARG A 61 20.86 -5.48 13.39
CA ARG A 61 20.08 -4.92 14.52
C ARG A 61 20.04 -5.88 15.70
N HIS A 62 20.31 -5.36 16.89
CA HIS A 62 20.10 -6.11 18.12
C HIS A 62 18.61 -6.16 18.47
N GLY A 63 18.11 -7.37 18.73
CA GLY A 63 16.74 -7.60 19.17
C GLY A 63 15.69 -7.67 18.06
N ASP A 64 14.44 -7.78 18.50
CA ASP A 64 13.28 -7.92 17.63
C ASP A 64 12.89 -6.59 16.96
N SER A 65 12.46 -6.66 15.71
CA SER A 65 11.89 -5.53 14.95
C SER A 65 10.50 -5.88 14.43
N SER A 66 9.70 -4.86 14.08
CA SER A 66 8.40 -5.04 13.45
C SER A 66 8.45 -5.17 11.92
N ALA A 67 7.48 -5.90 11.36
CA ALA A 67 7.18 -5.96 9.93
C ALA A 67 5.75 -6.49 9.67
N CYS A 68 4.86 -5.76 9.00
CA CYS A 68 4.97 -4.36 8.57
C CYS A 68 4.84 -3.38 9.75
N GLY A 69 5.80 -2.46 9.90
CA GLY A 69 5.78 -1.48 10.98
C GLY A 69 4.59 -0.51 10.89
N ALA A 70 4.25 -0.03 9.69
CA ALA A 70 3.13 0.89 9.49
C ALA A 70 1.78 0.25 9.83
N LEU A 71 1.54 -0.98 9.37
CA LEU A 71 0.32 -1.72 9.72
C LEU A 71 0.28 -2.10 11.20
N GLY A 72 1.42 -2.39 11.82
CA GLY A 72 1.52 -2.63 13.26
C GLY A 72 1.13 -1.41 14.09
N ILE A 73 1.62 -0.22 13.73
CA ILE A 73 1.24 1.04 14.39
C ILE A 73 -0.24 1.34 14.19
N PHE A 74 -0.75 1.22 12.96
CA PHE A 74 -2.17 1.42 12.67
C PHE A 74 -3.06 0.44 13.46
N GLN A 75 -2.70 -0.84 13.49
CA GLN A 75 -3.43 -1.87 14.24
C GLN A 75 -3.48 -1.53 15.73
N LYS A 76 -2.36 -1.10 16.31
CA LYS A 76 -2.31 -0.66 17.71
C LYS A 76 -3.24 0.52 17.97
N MET A 77 -3.22 1.55 17.12
CA MET A 77 -4.11 2.70 17.23
C MET A 77 -5.59 2.32 17.14
N VAL A 78 -5.94 1.37 16.27
CA VAL A 78 -7.31 0.82 16.18
C VAL A 78 -7.69 0.11 17.47
N ALA A 79 -6.83 -0.77 17.99
CA ALA A 79 -7.06 -1.50 19.24
C ALA A 79 -7.23 -0.57 20.46
N GLU A 80 -6.55 0.57 20.46
CA GLU A 80 -6.62 1.60 21.51
C GLU A 80 -7.79 2.58 21.31
N GLY A 81 -8.54 2.50 20.20
CA GLY A 81 -9.60 3.46 19.87
C GLY A 81 -9.07 4.87 19.59
N ALA A 82 -7.80 5.00 19.19
CA ALA A 82 -7.04 6.25 19.11
C ALA A 82 -6.71 6.67 17.67
N VAL A 83 -7.50 6.23 16.67
CA VAL A 83 -7.22 6.56 15.28
C VAL A 83 -7.65 7.99 14.95
N ASP A 84 -6.67 8.90 14.90
CA ASP A 84 -6.85 10.26 14.36
C ASP A 84 -6.55 10.28 12.85
N THR A 85 -7.56 10.62 12.04
CA THR A 85 -7.45 10.72 10.58
C THR A 85 -6.99 12.10 10.08
N THR A 86 -6.59 12.99 10.99
CA THR A 86 -6.00 14.28 10.62
C THR A 86 -4.76 14.06 9.75
N THR A 87 -4.66 14.85 8.68
CA THR A 87 -3.52 14.79 7.75
C THR A 87 -2.36 15.61 8.31
N LEU A 88 -1.24 14.94 8.55
CA LEU A 88 0.02 15.55 8.96
C LEU A 88 0.97 15.52 7.78
N VAL A 89 1.54 16.67 7.42
CA VAL A 89 2.38 16.79 6.22
C VAL A 89 3.74 16.10 6.40
N ASP A 90 4.27 16.12 7.62
CA ASP A 90 5.51 15.46 8.03
C ASP A 90 5.37 13.95 8.25
N ASP A 91 4.14 13.43 8.33
CA ASP A 91 3.83 12.00 8.44
C ASP A 91 2.66 11.60 7.51
N LEU A 92 2.77 12.00 6.24
CA LEU A 92 1.68 11.94 5.28
C LEU A 92 1.18 10.52 5.01
N GLU A 93 2.09 9.57 4.76
CA GLU A 93 1.70 8.22 4.34
C GLU A 93 0.97 7.46 5.47
N ILE A 94 1.36 7.63 6.74
CA ILE A 94 0.59 7.03 7.84
C ILE A 94 -0.75 7.73 8.03
N SER A 95 -0.83 9.05 7.84
CA SER A 95 -2.10 9.78 7.85
C SER A 95 -3.06 9.26 6.79
N LEU A 96 -2.56 9.00 5.58
CA LEU A 96 -3.34 8.41 4.49
C LEU A 96 -3.73 6.96 4.78
N ILE A 97 -2.85 6.15 5.38
CA ILE A 97 -3.18 4.78 5.84
C ILE A 97 -4.34 4.82 6.82
N LYS A 98 -4.27 5.65 7.87
CA LYS A 98 -5.32 5.82 8.88
C LYS A 98 -6.64 6.22 8.22
N ALA A 99 -6.62 7.24 7.36
CA ALA A 99 -7.82 7.72 6.69
C ALA A 99 -8.44 6.68 5.73
N ARG A 100 -7.60 5.87 5.06
CA ARG A 100 -8.05 4.89 4.06
C ARG A 100 -8.53 3.58 4.68
N LEU A 101 -7.74 2.99 5.58
CA LEU A 101 -8.02 1.67 6.13
C LEU A 101 -9.09 1.68 7.22
N SER A 102 -9.26 2.79 7.95
CA SER A 102 -10.36 2.90 8.94
C SER A 102 -11.74 2.78 8.32
N LYS A 103 -11.90 3.09 7.02
CA LYS A 103 -13.16 2.92 6.29
C LYS A 103 -13.52 1.45 6.02
N GLU A 104 -12.52 0.56 6.11
CA GLU A 104 -12.66 -0.88 5.85
C GLU A 104 -12.87 -1.68 7.14
N ILE A 105 -12.81 -1.02 8.31
CA ILE A 105 -12.97 -1.64 9.63
C ILE A 105 -14.36 -1.27 10.16
N PRO A 106 -15.25 -2.24 10.43
CA PRO A 106 -16.54 -1.95 11.04
C PRO A 106 -16.39 -1.25 12.39
N ALA A 107 -17.36 -0.39 12.73
CA ALA A 107 -17.34 0.35 13.98
C ALA A 107 -17.32 -0.60 15.19
N GLY A 108 -16.33 -0.45 16.07
CA GLY A 108 -16.13 -1.29 17.25
C GLY A 108 -15.27 -2.53 17.02
N ASP A 109 -14.91 -2.85 15.77
CA ASP A 109 -14.02 -3.98 15.49
C ASP A 109 -12.56 -3.63 15.78
N THR A 110 -11.82 -4.61 16.33
CA THR A 110 -10.39 -4.50 16.65
C THR A 110 -9.60 -5.63 15.98
N PRO A 111 -9.41 -5.58 14.66
CA PRO A 111 -8.72 -6.64 13.94
C PRO A 111 -7.28 -6.85 14.41
N ASP A 112 -6.82 -8.10 14.40
CA ASP A 112 -5.42 -8.43 14.61
C ASP A 112 -4.55 -8.02 13.41
N LEU A 113 -3.22 -8.12 13.54
CA LEU A 113 -2.30 -7.67 12.50
C LEU A 113 -2.44 -8.47 11.19
N LEU A 114 -2.81 -9.74 11.25
CA LEU A 114 -3.05 -10.56 10.05
C LEU A 114 -4.32 -10.08 9.33
N GLN A 115 -5.38 -9.80 10.07
CA GLN A 115 -6.63 -9.24 9.56
C GLN A 115 -6.39 -7.85 8.95
N VAL A 116 -5.67 -6.97 9.63
CA VAL A 116 -5.27 -5.65 9.11
C VAL A 116 -4.44 -5.79 7.82
N THR A 117 -3.53 -6.76 7.75
CA THR A 117 -2.73 -7.02 6.53
C THR A 117 -3.62 -7.47 5.36
N LYS A 118 -4.63 -8.32 5.62
CA LYS A 118 -5.61 -8.73 4.60
C LYS A 118 -6.54 -7.58 4.19
N ILE A 119 -6.91 -6.70 5.12
CA ILE A 119 -7.69 -5.48 4.84
C ILE A 119 -6.88 -4.57 3.92
N ALA A 120 -5.61 -4.33 4.25
CA ALA A 120 -4.70 -3.54 3.41
C ALA A 120 -4.60 -4.15 2.00
N GLN A 121 -4.44 -5.48 1.88
CA GLN A 121 -4.35 -6.15 0.57
C GLN A 121 -5.57 -5.86 -0.31
N ARG A 122 -6.78 -5.99 0.25
CA ARG A 122 -8.02 -5.71 -0.49
C ARG A 122 -8.16 -4.23 -0.83
N ALA A 123 -7.85 -3.34 0.12
CA ALA A 123 -7.91 -1.89 -0.12
C ALA A 123 -6.96 -1.47 -1.25
N ILE A 124 -5.72 -1.98 -1.23
CA ILE A 124 -4.73 -1.70 -2.28
C ILE A 124 -5.18 -2.22 -3.64
N GLN A 125 -5.71 -3.44 -3.68
CA GLN A 125 -6.25 -4.01 -4.91
C GLN A 125 -7.38 -3.13 -5.48
N ALA A 126 -8.36 -2.76 -4.66
CA ALA A 126 -9.47 -1.91 -5.07
C ALA A 126 -9.00 -0.54 -5.56
N ASP A 127 -8.05 0.09 -4.85
CA ASP A 127 -7.52 1.41 -5.19
C ASP A 127 -6.74 1.37 -6.53
N LEU A 128 -5.96 0.32 -6.75
CA LEU A 128 -5.21 0.11 -8.00
C LEU A 128 -6.14 -0.19 -9.19
N GLU A 129 -7.12 -1.08 -9.01
CA GLU A 129 -8.13 -1.40 -10.04
C GLU A 129 -8.95 -0.16 -10.43
N ALA A 130 -9.33 0.67 -9.45
CA ALA A 130 -10.02 1.94 -9.70
C ALA A 130 -9.14 2.91 -10.49
N ALA A 131 -7.85 3.01 -10.17
CA ALA A 131 -6.92 3.88 -10.88
C ALA A 131 -6.68 3.41 -12.32
N LEU A 132 -6.52 2.11 -12.55
CA LEU A 132 -6.38 1.51 -13.88
C LEU A 132 -7.64 1.69 -14.73
N THR A 133 -8.82 1.52 -14.13
CA THR A 133 -10.11 1.75 -14.79
C THR A 133 -10.24 3.21 -15.22
N ALA A 134 -9.90 4.15 -14.33
CA ALA A 134 -9.91 5.57 -14.65
C ALA A 134 -8.94 5.92 -15.79
N TYR A 135 -7.75 5.32 -15.82
CA TYR A 135 -6.78 5.49 -16.90
C TYR A 135 -7.33 4.99 -18.25
N ALA A 136 -7.96 3.81 -18.26
CA ALA A 136 -8.52 3.21 -19.47
C ALA A 136 -9.68 4.05 -20.06
N ILE A 137 -10.55 4.62 -19.20
CA ILE A 137 -11.69 5.44 -19.63
C ILE A 137 -11.24 6.76 -20.27
N VAL A 138 -10.17 7.37 -19.76
CA VAL A 138 -9.62 8.63 -20.30
C VAL A 138 -8.85 8.40 -21.61
N GLY A 139 -8.76 7.14 -22.06
CA GLY A 139 -8.28 6.81 -23.40
C GLY A 139 -6.77 6.93 -23.59
N GLY A 140 -5.97 6.75 -22.53
CA GLY A 140 -4.50 6.66 -22.62
C GLY A 140 -3.85 7.77 -23.47
N THR A 141 -4.49 8.92 -23.61
CA THR A 141 -3.99 9.99 -24.47
C THR A 141 -2.79 10.59 -23.77
N LYS A 142 -1.62 10.45 -24.39
CA LYS A 142 -0.33 10.92 -23.88
C LYS A 142 -0.20 12.45 -23.78
N HIS A 143 -1.31 13.19 -23.76
CA HIS A 143 -1.34 14.62 -24.08
C HIS A 143 -2.05 15.56 -23.09
N ASP A 144 -2.64 15.07 -21.99
CA ASP A 144 -3.35 15.96 -21.05
C ASP A 144 -2.76 15.99 -19.62
N LEU A 145 -1.42 16.05 -19.53
CA LEU A 145 -0.67 16.62 -18.39
C LEU A 145 0.56 17.37 -18.88
#